data_AF-N6YXY4-F1
#
_entry.id   AF-N6YXY4-F1
#
_cell.length_a   1.000
_cell.length_b   1.000
_cell.length_c   1.000
_cell.angle_alpha   90.00
_cell.angle_beta   90.00
_cell.angle_gamma   90.00
#
_symmetry.space_group_name_H-M   'P 1'
#
loop_
_entity.id
_entity.type
_entity.pdbx_description
1 polymer ?
#
loop_
_entity_poly.entity_id
_entity_poly.type
_entity_poly.pdbx_seq_one_letter_code
_entity_poly.pdbx_strand_id
1 'polypeptide(L)'
;RLGAQRLVLAVASEAAPALFDALAAAGAVRAGTAAWQLGMIRAGLPLITAPTQEEFVAQMLNYELIGGVDFHKGCYPGQEIVARTQYLGKLKKRTYRLALPAGSTAAPGTDVYAPDFGEQSAGKLVNVAPTADGGVEALAVIQSSSAEAGEIRVGAPDGPRASLLDLPYALG
;
A
#
# COMPACT_ATOMS: atom_id res chain seq x y z
N ARG A 1 -8.13 -6.60 6.84
CA ARG A 1 -7.94 -7.40 8.09
C ARG A 1 -6.45 -7.41 8.44
N LEU A 2 -6.06 -7.34 9.71
CA LEU A 2 -4.65 -7.29 10.13
C LEU A 2 -3.92 -8.65 10.10
N GLY A 3 -4.57 -9.72 9.65
CA GLY A 3 -4.03 -11.09 9.73
C GLY A 3 -4.10 -11.66 11.15
N ALA A 4 -3.71 -12.92 11.33
CA ALA A 4 -3.84 -13.62 12.61
C ALA A 4 -2.75 -13.23 13.64
N GLN A 5 -1.69 -12.55 13.21
CA GLN A 5 -0.50 -12.26 14.04
C GLN A 5 -0.37 -10.79 14.43
N ARG A 6 -1.39 -9.96 14.19
CA ARG A 6 -1.36 -8.53 14.54
C ARG A 6 -2.67 -8.11 15.20
N LEU A 7 -2.54 -7.28 16.22
CA LEU A 7 -3.64 -6.79 17.04
C LEU A 7 -3.59 -5.26 17.08
N VAL A 8 -4.77 -4.64 17.08
CA VAL A 8 -4.94 -3.23 17.47
C VAL A 8 -5.67 -3.25 18.80
N LEU A 9 -5.06 -2.63 19.80
CA LEU A 9 -5.64 -2.50 21.14
C LEU A 9 -6.21 -1.09 21.25
N ALA A 10 -7.53 -0.99 21.39
CA ALA A 10 -8.22 0.26 21.69
C ALA A 10 -8.52 0.28 23.19
N VAL A 11 -7.93 1.24 23.91
CA VAL A 11 -8.05 1.38 25.36
C VAL A 11 -8.29 2.83 25.75
N ALA A 12 -8.79 3.05 26.97
CA ALA A 12 -8.88 4.39 27.53
C ALA A 12 -7.48 5.02 27.63
N SER A 13 -7.39 6.33 27.36
CA SER A 13 -6.11 7.04 27.26
C SER A 13 -5.28 6.92 28.54
N GLU A 14 -5.94 6.99 29.69
CA GLU A 14 -5.34 6.84 31.02
C GLU A 14 -4.77 5.44 31.28
N ALA A 15 -5.28 4.40 30.62
CA ALA A 15 -4.81 3.04 30.76
C ALA A 15 -3.69 2.67 29.78
N ALA A 16 -3.49 3.46 28.72
CA ALA A 16 -2.53 3.17 27.67
C ALA A 16 -1.07 3.06 28.17
N PRO A 17 -0.56 3.93 29.05
CA PRO A 17 0.80 3.81 29.56
C PRO A 17 1.04 2.51 30.33
N ALA A 18 0.13 2.17 31.25
CA ALA A 18 0.24 0.95 32.05
C ALA A 18 0.18 -0.33 31.21
N LEU A 19 -0.71 -0.37 30.21
CA LEU A 19 -0.78 -1.50 29.28
C LEU A 19 0.51 -1.62 28.44
N PHE A 20 1.05 -0.50 27.96
CA PHE A 20 2.27 -0.49 27.17
C PHE A 20 3.47 -1.03 27.96
N ASP A 21 3.61 -0.62 29.23
CA ASP A 21 4.66 -1.13 30.12
C ASP A 21 4.46 -2.61 30.43
N ALA A 22 3.23 -3.08 30.64
CA ALA A 22 2.95 -4.50 30.84
C ALA A 22 3.32 -5.36 29.62
N LEU A 23 3.03 -4.89 28.39
CA LEU A 23 3.42 -5.57 27.16
C LEU A 23 4.95 -5.63 27.02
N ALA A 24 5.64 -4.54 27.33
CA ALA A 24 7.10 -4.51 27.32
C ALA A 24 7.70 -5.48 28.36
N ALA A 25 7.15 -5.53 29.57
CA ALA A 25 7.55 -6.46 30.62
C ALA A 25 7.29 -7.93 30.24
N ALA A 26 6.24 -8.19 29.43
CA ALA A 26 5.94 -9.50 28.87
C ALA A 26 6.82 -9.88 27.66
N GLY A 27 7.79 -9.05 27.28
CA GLY A 27 8.77 -9.34 26.22
C GLY A 27 8.49 -8.67 24.87
N ALA A 28 7.48 -7.79 24.76
CA ALA A 28 7.28 -7.01 23.54
C ALA A 28 8.40 -5.99 23.34
N VAL A 29 8.89 -5.86 22.11
CA VAL A 29 9.88 -4.85 21.74
C VAL A 29 9.16 -3.58 21.28
N ARG A 30 9.54 -2.44 21.88
CA ARG A 30 9.02 -1.13 21.48
C ARG A 30 9.46 -0.82 20.05
N ALA A 31 8.51 -0.40 19.21
CA ALA A 31 8.78 0.00 17.84
C ALA A 31 7.99 1.28 17.51
N GLY A 32 8.52 2.09 16.59
CA GLY A 32 7.84 3.30 16.12
C GLY A 32 6.75 3.02 15.08
N THR A 33 5.98 4.05 14.74
CA THR A 33 4.90 4.00 13.74
C THR A 33 5.35 3.45 12.39
N ALA A 34 6.59 3.72 11.98
CA ALA A 34 7.16 3.19 10.74
C ALA A 34 7.16 1.66 10.68
N ALA A 35 7.37 0.97 11.81
CA ALA A 35 7.34 -0.50 11.86
C ALA A 35 5.92 -1.03 11.62
N TRP A 36 4.90 -0.33 12.13
CA TRP A 36 3.50 -0.66 11.86
C TRP A 36 3.14 -0.45 10.38
N GLN A 37 3.52 0.70 9.82
CA GLN A 37 3.31 1.03 8.41
C GLN A 37 3.99 0.03 7.48
N LEU A 38 5.23 -0.35 7.78
CA LEU A 38 5.96 -1.38 7.05
C LEU A 38 5.23 -2.73 7.13
N GLY A 39 4.71 -3.11 8.30
CA GLY A 39 3.87 -4.30 8.44
C GLY A 39 2.62 -4.25 7.56
N MET A 40 1.96 -3.09 7.46
CA MET A 40 0.78 -2.91 6.59
C MET A 40 1.14 -3.04 5.11
N ILE A 41 2.25 -2.44 4.68
CA ILE A 41 2.80 -2.56 3.32
C ILE A 41 3.09 -4.02 2.97
N ARG A 42 3.79 -4.73 3.86
CA ARG A 42 4.12 -6.17 3.70
C ARG A 42 2.90 -7.06 3.64
N ALA A 43 1.80 -6.64 4.26
CA ALA A 43 0.53 -7.34 4.20
C ALA A 43 -0.31 -6.96 2.97
N GLY A 44 0.18 -6.09 2.09
CA GLY A 44 -0.56 -5.63 0.92
C GLY A 44 -1.83 -4.88 1.29
N LEU A 45 -1.82 -4.12 2.39
CA LEU A 45 -2.98 -3.37 2.91
C LEU A 45 -2.77 -1.86 2.70
N PRO A 46 -3.32 -1.28 1.62
CA PRO A 46 -3.23 0.16 1.39
C PRO A 46 -3.99 0.95 2.46
N LEU A 47 -3.43 2.09 2.84
CA LEU A 47 -4.04 3.08 3.70
C LEU A 47 -4.06 4.42 2.96
N ILE A 48 -5.24 5.00 2.77
CA ILE A 48 -5.33 6.33 2.15
C ILE A 48 -4.97 7.41 3.17
N THR A 49 -4.00 8.23 2.79
CA THR A 49 -3.55 9.41 3.54
C THR A 49 -3.81 10.67 2.72
N ALA A 50 -3.67 11.85 3.32
CA ALA A 50 -3.96 13.11 2.66
C ALA A 50 -3.29 13.29 1.27
N PRO A 51 -2.00 12.93 1.05
CA PRO A 51 -1.35 13.03 -0.27
C PRO A 51 -1.94 12.13 -1.36
N THR A 52 -2.76 11.15 -0.99
CA THR A 52 -3.31 10.12 -1.89
C THR A 52 -4.83 10.11 -1.93
N GLN A 53 -5.46 11.10 -1.28
CA GLN A 53 -6.91 11.22 -1.26
C GLN A 53 -7.43 11.47 -2.67
N GLU A 54 -8.56 10.84 -3.03
CA GLU A 54 -9.23 11.01 -4.34
C GLU A 54 -8.41 10.56 -5.57
N GLU A 55 -7.22 9.98 -5.38
CA GLU A 55 -6.34 9.53 -6.49
C GLU A 55 -6.76 8.18 -7.09
N PHE A 56 -7.44 7.33 -6.33
CA PHE A 56 -7.64 5.92 -6.68
C PHE A 56 -9.08 5.44 -6.45
N VAL A 57 -9.56 4.57 -7.34
CA VAL A 57 -10.76 3.77 -7.09
C VAL A 57 -10.41 2.51 -6.29
N ALA A 58 -11.40 1.95 -5.59
CA ALA A 58 -11.21 0.83 -4.66
C ALA A 58 -10.50 -0.38 -5.29
N GLN A 59 -10.79 -0.69 -6.56
CA GLN A 59 -10.17 -1.82 -7.26
C GLN A 59 -8.70 -1.59 -7.60
N MET A 60 -8.29 -0.35 -7.85
CA MET A 60 -6.87 -0.03 -8.03
C MET A 60 -6.09 -0.31 -6.74
N LEU A 61 -6.75 -0.20 -5.59
CA LEU A 61 -6.21 -0.49 -4.26
C LEU A 61 -6.34 -1.96 -3.87
N ASN A 62 -6.79 -2.83 -4.79
CA ASN A 62 -7.06 -4.24 -4.54
C ASN A 62 -8.05 -4.48 -3.37
N TYR A 63 -8.91 -3.50 -3.03
CA TYR A 63 -9.83 -3.61 -1.89
C TYR A 63 -10.84 -4.74 -2.04
N GLU A 64 -11.21 -5.11 -3.27
CA GLU A 64 -12.00 -6.30 -3.56
C GLU A 64 -11.28 -7.61 -3.18
N LEU A 65 -9.96 -7.66 -3.31
CA LEU A 65 -9.16 -8.85 -2.99
C LEU A 65 -8.91 -9.02 -1.49
N ILE A 66 -8.93 -7.91 -0.75
CA ILE A 66 -8.68 -7.92 0.71
C ILE A 66 -9.97 -7.76 1.54
N GLY A 67 -11.14 -7.85 0.91
CA GLY A 67 -12.46 -7.79 1.56
C GLY A 67 -12.86 -6.40 2.05
N GLY A 68 -12.29 -5.33 1.46
CA GLY A 68 -12.67 -3.94 1.67
C GLY A 68 -13.87 -3.50 0.82
N VAL A 69 -14.21 -4.23 -0.24
CA VAL A 69 -15.44 -4.06 -1.03
C VAL A 69 -16.27 -5.33 -0.94
N ASP A 70 -17.56 -5.15 -0.67
CA ASP A 70 -18.56 -6.20 -0.77
C ASP A 70 -19.57 -5.76 -1.84
N PHE A 71 -19.74 -6.61 -2.86
CA PHE A 71 -20.64 -6.37 -3.98
C PHE A 71 -22.07 -6.85 -3.73
N HIS A 72 -22.29 -7.61 -2.65
CA HIS A 72 -23.58 -8.20 -2.29
C HIS A 72 -24.29 -7.48 -1.14
N LYS A 73 -23.63 -6.50 -0.50
CA LYS A 73 -24.28 -5.63 0.48
C LYS A 73 -25.20 -4.60 -0.20
N GLY A 74 -26.17 -4.08 0.54
CA GLY A 74 -27.14 -3.08 0.08
C GLY A 74 -26.51 -1.76 -0.41
N CYS A 75 -27.34 -0.81 -0.83
CA CYS A 75 -26.90 0.41 -1.52
C CYS A 75 -25.93 1.26 -0.68
N TYR A 76 -24.77 1.62 -1.24
CA TYR A 76 -23.82 2.56 -0.62
C TYR A 76 -23.34 3.64 -1.62
N PRO A 77 -22.95 4.84 -1.14
CA PRO A 77 -22.52 5.93 -2.02
C PRO A 77 -21.35 5.51 -2.92
N GLY A 78 -21.45 5.81 -4.22
CA GLY A 78 -20.43 5.46 -5.21
C GLY A 78 -20.46 4.00 -5.68
N GLN A 79 -21.43 3.18 -5.22
CA GLN A 79 -21.57 1.79 -5.66
C GLN A 79 -21.72 1.68 -7.19
N GLU A 80 -22.35 2.65 -7.85
CA GLU A 80 -22.45 2.65 -9.32
C GLU A 80 -21.06 2.66 -9.96
N ILE A 81 -20.14 3.51 -9.50
CA ILE A 81 -18.77 3.58 -10.03
C ILE A 81 -18.03 2.27 -9.71
N VAL A 82 -18.11 1.81 -8.46
CA VAL A 82 -17.44 0.57 -8.02
C VAL A 82 -17.96 -0.65 -8.79
N ALA A 83 -19.27 -0.79 -8.96
CA ALA A 83 -19.86 -1.88 -9.73
C ALA A 83 -19.52 -1.75 -11.23
N ARG A 84 -19.57 -0.55 -11.79
CA ARG A 84 -19.27 -0.34 -13.22
C ARG A 84 -17.82 -0.70 -13.54
N THR A 85 -16.86 -0.38 -12.67
CA THR A 85 -15.45 -0.80 -12.83
C THR A 85 -15.27 -2.31 -12.74
N GLN A 86 -16.10 -3.04 -11.99
CA GLN A 86 -16.09 -4.51 -11.97
C GLN A 86 -16.48 -5.10 -13.34
N TYR A 87 -17.38 -4.43 -14.08
CA TYR A 87 -17.93 -4.95 -15.35
C TYR A 87 -17.33 -4.30 -16.62
N LEU A 88 -16.58 -3.20 -16.49
CA LEU A 88 -15.93 -2.49 -17.61
C LEU A 88 -14.47 -2.90 -17.78
N GLY A 89 -14.27 -4.10 -18.35
CA GLY A 89 -12.98 -4.53 -18.91
C GLY A 89 -11.87 -4.80 -17.90
N LYS A 90 -10.71 -5.25 -18.42
CA LYS A 90 -9.52 -5.58 -17.60
C LYS A 90 -9.03 -4.31 -16.90
N LEU A 91 -9.02 -4.31 -15.57
CA LEU A 91 -8.47 -3.23 -14.78
C LEU A 91 -7.00 -3.04 -15.16
N LYS A 92 -6.66 -1.84 -15.64
CA LYS A 92 -5.31 -1.54 -16.17
C LYS A 92 -4.31 -1.17 -15.08
N LYS A 93 -4.78 -0.71 -13.92
CA LYS A 93 -3.92 -0.30 -12.79
C LYS A 93 -4.27 -1.06 -11.53
N ARG A 94 -3.26 -1.56 -10.83
CA ARG A 94 -3.42 -2.28 -9.55
C ARG A 94 -2.35 -1.91 -8.56
N THR A 95 -2.59 -2.26 -7.30
CA THR A 95 -1.58 -2.07 -6.26
C THR A 95 -0.54 -3.18 -6.33
N TYR A 96 0.72 -2.78 -6.33
CA TYR A 96 1.91 -3.63 -6.28
C TYR A 96 2.76 -3.25 -5.07
N ARG A 97 3.60 -4.18 -4.61
CA ARG A 97 4.58 -3.92 -3.55
C ARG A 97 5.96 -3.69 -4.16
N LEU A 98 6.65 -2.68 -3.66
CA LEU A 98 7.95 -2.23 -4.16
C LEU A 98 8.99 -2.20 -3.05
N ALA A 99 10.25 -2.44 -3.41
CA ALA A 99 11.43 -2.11 -2.63
C ALA A 99 12.32 -1.13 -3.39
N LEU A 100 12.81 -0.12 -2.68
CA LEU A 100 13.80 0.84 -3.13
C LEU A 100 15.10 0.66 -2.33
N PRO A 101 16.27 0.86 -2.96
CA PRO A 101 17.57 0.64 -2.32
C PRO A 101 17.84 1.63 -1.17
N ALA A 102 18.83 1.29 -0.34
CA ALA A 102 19.26 2.14 0.76
C ALA A 102 19.62 3.57 0.28
N GLY A 103 19.23 4.57 1.08
CA GLY A 103 19.42 5.98 0.74
C GLY A 103 18.36 6.56 -0.21
N SER A 104 17.41 5.76 -0.68
CA SER A 104 16.26 6.27 -1.44
C SER A 104 15.32 7.06 -0.53
N THR A 105 14.82 8.19 -1.05
CA THR A 105 13.76 8.98 -0.41
C THR A 105 12.49 8.89 -1.24
N ALA A 106 11.37 8.57 -0.61
CA ALA A 106 10.07 8.51 -1.25
C ALA A 106 8.97 8.92 -0.28
N ALA A 107 7.86 9.42 -0.80
CA ALA A 107 6.69 9.79 -0.02
C ALA A 107 5.41 9.24 -0.66
N PRO A 108 4.31 9.04 0.11
CA PRO A 108 3.00 8.85 -0.46
C PRO A 108 2.67 9.97 -1.46
N GLY A 109 2.09 9.61 -2.59
CA GLY A 109 1.79 10.54 -3.68
C GLY A 109 2.91 10.76 -4.69
N THR A 110 4.14 10.27 -4.45
CA THR A 110 5.22 10.33 -5.44
C THR A 110 4.88 9.52 -6.68
N ASP A 111 5.11 10.11 -7.86
CA ASP A 111 4.87 9.45 -9.15
C ASP A 111 5.84 8.30 -9.41
N VAL A 112 5.35 7.34 -10.19
CA VAL A 112 6.06 6.15 -10.64
C VAL A 112 6.14 6.18 -12.15
N TYR A 113 7.30 5.86 -12.70
CA TYR A 113 7.60 5.91 -14.12
C TYR A 113 8.02 4.54 -14.63
N ALA A 114 7.73 4.29 -15.91
CA ALA A 114 8.11 3.08 -16.62
C ALA A 114 8.43 3.42 -18.08
N PRO A 115 9.34 2.67 -18.74
CA PRO A 115 9.78 2.98 -20.10
C PRO A 115 8.64 3.07 -21.13
N ASP A 116 7.60 2.24 -20.98
CA ASP A 116 6.43 2.21 -21.87
C ASP A 116 5.51 3.43 -21.74
N PHE A 117 5.73 4.28 -20.71
CA PHE A 117 5.04 5.54 -20.48
C PHE A 117 5.92 6.79 -20.68
N GLY A 118 7.21 6.61 -20.97
CA GLY A 118 8.15 7.72 -21.19
C GLY A 118 8.21 8.69 -20.01
N GLU A 119 7.91 9.97 -20.26
CA GLU A 119 7.86 11.01 -19.21
C GLU A 119 6.51 11.08 -18.47
N GLN A 120 5.52 10.27 -18.87
CA GLN A 120 4.22 10.24 -18.19
C GLN A 120 4.27 9.30 -16.98
N SER A 121 3.50 9.66 -15.95
CA SER A 121 3.37 8.81 -14.76
C SER A 121 2.64 7.50 -15.10
N ALA A 122 3.31 6.37 -14.86
CA ALA A 122 2.78 5.02 -14.96
C ALA A 122 2.03 4.61 -13.67
N GLY A 123 2.14 5.37 -12.59
CA GLY A 123 1.57 5.02 -11.30
C GLY A 123 1.91 6.00 -10.19
N LYS A 124 1.46 5.73 -8.97
CA LYS A 124 1.72 6.60 -7.82
C LYS A 124 1.87 5.79 -6.55
N LEU A 125 2.81 6.19 -5.69
CA LEU A 125 3.01 5.56 -4.39
C LEU A 125 1.81 5.84 -3.47
N VAL A 126 1.29 4.79 -2.83
CA VAL A 126 0.17 4.86 -1.88
C VAL A 126 0.67 4.96 -0.45
N ASN A 127 1.55 4.04 -0.06
CA ASN A 127 2.15 4.01 1.28
C ASN A 127 3.63 3.73 1.16
N VAL A 128 4.41 4.31 2.06
CA VAL A 128 5.88 4.23 2.08
C VAL A 128 6.34 4.07 3.52
N ALA A 129 7.29 3.16 3.77
CA ALA A 129 7.93 3.01 5.07
C ALA A 129 9.41 2.63 4.93
N PRO A 130 10.29 3.15 5.80
CA PRO A 130 11.70 2.77 5.81
C PRO A 130 11.89 1.33 6.29
N THR A 131 12.93 0.67 5.79
CA THR A 131 13.37 -0.65 6.23
C THR A 131 14.60 -0.55 7.12
N ALA A 132 14.88 -1.60 7.89
CA ALA A 132 15.98 -1.61 8.87
C ALA A 132 17.39 -1.54 8.22
N ASP A 133 17.51 -1.95 6.96
CA ASP A 133 18.72 -1.87 6.13
C ASP A 133 18.88 -0.48 5.45
N GLY A 134 18.04 0.50 5.80
CA GLY A 134 18.13 1.87 5.28
C GLY A 134 17.47 2.08 3.93
N GLY A 135 16.81 1.05 3.38
CA GLY A 135 15.96 1.13 2.20
C GLY A 135 14.53 1.59 2.51
N VAL A 136 13.66 1.41 1.52
CA VAL A 136 12.24 1.77 1.61
C VAL A 136 11.41 0.67 0.97
N GLU A 137 10.32 0.28 1.63
CA GLU A 137 9.26 -0.50 1.01
C GLU A 137 8.03 0.38 0.78
N ALA A 138 7.28 0.08 -0.28
CA ALA A 138 6.09 0.83 -0.63
C ALA A 138 4.97 -0.05 -1.19
N LEU A 139 3.74 0.43 -1.08
CA LEU A 139 2.63 0.03 -1.96
C LEU A 139 2.43 1.13 -3.00
N ALA A 140 2.23 0.75 -4.25
CA ALA A 140 2.04 1.68 -5.37
C ALA A 140 0.94 1.19 -6.30
N VAL A 141 0.08 2.08 -6.77
CA VAL A 141 -0.84 1.79 -7.87
C VAL A 141 -0.08 1.99 -9.17
N ILE A 142 0.09 0.94 -9.97
CA ILE A 142 0.88 0.95 -11.21
C ILE A 142 0.05 0.37 -12.35
N GLN A 143 0.28 0.84 -13.58
CA GLN A 143 -0.16 0.15 -14.78
C GLN A 143 0.34 -1.30 -14.81
N SER A 144 -0.56 -2.26 -14.96
CA SER A 144 -0.24 -3.68 -14.88
C SER A 144 0.75 -4.10 -15.96
N SER A 145 0.65 -3.55 -17.18
CA SER A 145 1.60 -3.80 -18.27
C SER A 145 3.02 -3.35 -17.91
N SER A 146 3.15 -2.18 -17.26
CA SER A 146 4.44 -1.65 -16.83
C SER A 146 5.04 -2.49 -15.69
N ALA A 147 4.21 -2.95 -14.75
CA ALA A 147 4.65 -3.87 -13.70
C ALA A 147 5.12 -5.22 -14.28
N GLU A 148 4.39 -5.76 -15.26
CA GLU A 148 4.75 -7.00 -15.99
C GLU A 148 6.06 -6.84 -16.79
N ALA A 149 6.34 -5.65 -17.33
CA ALA A 149 7.59 -5.34 -18.03
C ALA A 149 8.82 -5.26 -17.11
N GLY A 150 8.63 -5.03 -15.80
CA GLY A 150 9.66 -5.18 -14.77
C GLY A 150 10.67 -4.02 -14.61
N GLU A 151 10.47 -2.89 -15.30
CA GLU A 151 11.23 -1.66 -15.04
C GLU A 151 10.35 -0.56 -14.47
N ILE A 152 10.54 -0.31 -13.17
CA ILE A 152 9.80 0.69 -12.40
C ILE A 152 10.79 1.68 -11.76
N ARG A 153 10.53 2.97 -11.93
CA ARG A 153 11.34 4.09 -11.44
C ARG A 153 10.45 5.00 -10.59
N VAL A 154 11.02 5.63 -9.56
CA VAL A 154 10.25 6.45 -8.61
C VAL A 154 10.71 7.90 -8.64
N GLY A 155 9.76 8.83 -8.65
CA GLY A 155 10.01 10.28 -8.56
C GLY A 155 10.41 10.96 -9.87
N ALA A 156 11.14 10.25 -10.74
CA ALA A 156 11.50 10.71 -12.08
C ALA A 156 11.73 9.51 -13.03
N PRO A 157 11.69 9.70 -14.36
CA PRO A 157 12.00 8.65 -15.34
C PRO A 157 13.39 8.01 -15.15
N ASP A 158 14.37 8.78 -14.72
CA ASP A 158 15.75 8.35 -14.42
C ASP A 158 16.00 8.13 -12.91
N GLY A 159 14.95 8.18 -12.10
CA GLY A 159 15.01 8.02 -10.65
C GLY A 159 15.46 6.62 -10.19
N PRO A 160 15.50 6.40 -8.86
CA PRO A 160 15.87 5.10 -8.31
C PRO A 160 14.95 4.00 -8.83
N ARG A 161 15.58 2.88 -9.26
CA ARG A 161 14.86 1.70 -9.70
C ARG A 161 14.26 0.97 -8.51
N ALA A 162 12.97 0.69 -8.59
CA ALA A 162 12.27 -0.15 -7.64
C ALA A 162 12.28 -1.62 -8.09
N SER A 163 12.38 -2.53 -7.13
CA SER A 163 12.14 -3.96 -7.34
C SER A 163 10.71 -4.31 -6.94
N LEU A 164 10.02 -5.09 -7.77
CA LEU A 164 8.72 -5.64 -7.41
C LEU A 164 8.90 -6.75 -6.37
N LEU A 165 8.06 -6.73 -5.34
CA LEU A 165 7.99 -7.74 -4.30
C LEU A 165 6.66 -8.46 -4.35
N ASP A 166 6.63 -9.68 -3.82
CA ASP A 166 5.39 -10.46 -3.72
C ASP A 166 4.38 -9.78 -2.79
N LEU A 167 3.12 -9.83 -3.23
CA LEU A 167 1.95 -9.58 -2.41
C LEU A 167 1.51 -10.89 -1.73
N PRO A 168 0.91 -10.83 -0.52
CA PRO A 168 0.44 -12.01 0.18
C PRO A 168 -0.89 -12.55 -0.38
N TYR A 169 -1.30 -12.12 -1.57
CA TYR A 169 -2.49 -12.55 -2.27
C TYR A 169 -2.27 -12.46 -3.79
N ALA A 170 -2.97 -13.31 -4.53
CA ALA A 170 -2.91 -13.32 -5.99
C ALA A 170 -3.69 -12.13 -6.58
N LEU A 171 -3.19 -11.59 -7.69
CA LEU A 171 -3.88 -10.53 -8.43
C LEU A 171 -4.91 -11.07 -9.44
N GLY A 172 -4.87 -12.36 -9.76
CA GLY A 172 -5.76 -12.97 -10.75
C GLY A 172 -5.26 -12.84 -12.18
#